data_AF-A0A1I2BUY5-F1
#
_entry.id   AF-A0A1I2BUY5-F1
#
_cell.length_a   1.000
_cell.length_b   1.000
_cell.length_c   1.000
_cell.angle_alpha   90.00
_cell.angle_beta   90.00
_cell.angle_gamma   90.00
#
_symmetry.space_group_name_H-M   'P 1'
#
loop_
_entity.id
_entity.type
_entity.pdbx_description
1 polymer ?
#
loop_
_entity_poly.entity_id
_entity_poly.type
_entity_poly.pdbx_seq_one_letter_code
_entity_poly.pdbx_strand_id
1 'polypeptide(L)'
;MIASALGARPLCDAVEVLARRLGIRKSALPTANTELLTAREREVLRLVAEGHSNGRIAERLFISPKTASVHVSRIIAKLEVTNRVEAAAVAHRLGYLDT
;
A
#
# COMPACT_ATOMS: atom_id res chain seq x y z
N MET A 1 -33.06 -13.18 -13.15
CA MET A 1 -32.49 -11.83 -13.28
C MET A 1 -31.02 -11.89 -12.94
N ILE A 2 -30.17 -11.81 -13.96
CA ILE A 2 -28.71 -11.99 -13.94
C ILE A 2 -28.00 -10.66 -13.56
N ALA A 3 -28.70 -9.77 -12.84
CA ALA A 3 -28.35 -8.36 -12.67
C ALA A 3 -28.49 -7.84 -11.23
N SER A 4 -27.90 -8.53 -10.26
CA SER A 4 -27.34 -7.88 -9.06
C SER A 4 -25.94 -8.45 -8.84
N ALA A 5 -25.13 -8.15 -9.86
CA ALA A 5 -23.73 -8.41 -10.03
C ALA A 5 -22.90 -8.14 -8.76
N LEU A 6 -22.16 -9.16 -8.35
CA LEU A 6 -21.04 -9.14 -7.39
C LEU A 6 -21.28 -8.39 -6.07
N GLY A 7 -22.50 -8.45 -5.53
CA GLY A 7 -22.75 -8.11 -4.13
C GLY A 7 -21.96 -9.04 -3.22
N ALA A 8 -20.68 -8.75 -2.97
CA ALA A 8 -19.74 -9.46 -2.09
C ALA A 8 -20.15 -9.39 -0.61
N ARG A 9 -21.41 -9.08 -0.31
CA ARG A 9 -21.97 -9.08 1.05
C ARG A 9 -21.83 -10.43 1.75
N PRO A 10 -22.18 -11.60 1.17
CA PRO A 10 -22.07 -12.85 1.89
C PRO A 10 -20.62 -13.25 2.17
N LEU A 11 -19.67 -12.84 1.32
CA LEU A 11 -18.24 -13.10 1.55
C LEU A 11 -17.67 -12.19 2.65
N CYS A 12 -18.01 -10.89 2.63
CA CYS A 12 -17.63 -9.95 3.67
C CYS A 12 -18.23 -10.34 5.04
N ASP A 13 -19.50 -10.77 5.07
CA ASP A 13 -20.17 -11.23 6.28
C ASP A 13 -19.51 -12.50 6.84
N ALA A 14 -19.16 -13.45 5.97
CA ALA A 14 -18.44 -14.66 6.37
C ALA A 14 -17.04 -14.35 6.93
N VAL A 15 -16.31 -13.41 6.30
CA VAL A 15 -15.01 -12.94 6.78
C VAL A 15 -15.14 -12.24 8.13
N GLU A 16 -16.17 -11.41 8.35
CA GLU A 16 -16.41 -10.77 9.64
C GLU A 16 -16.75 -11.77 10.74
N VAL A 17 -17.63 -12.73 10.47
CA VAL A 17 -17.99 -13.78 11.44
C VAL A 17 -16.77 -14.61 11.82
N LEU A 18 -15.94 -14.99 10.83
CA LEU A 18 -14.71 -15.73 11.08
C LEU A 18 -13.69 -14.89 11.86
N ALA A 19 -13.50 -13.63 11.49
CA ALA A 19 -12.59 -12.71 12.20
C ALA A 19 -12.99 -12.52 13.66
N ARG A 20 -14.30 -12.37 13.96
CA ARG A 20 -14.81 -12.31 15.35
C ARG A 20 -14.49 -13.58 16.13
N ARG A 21 -14.70 -14.76 15.54
CA ARG A 21 -14.43 -16.05 16.20
C ARG A 21 -12.94 -16.28 16.47
N LEU A 22 -12.08 -15.78 15.60
CA LEU A 22 -10.63 -15.88 15.74
C LEU A 22 -10.03 -14.76 16.62
N GLY A 23 -10.84 -13.84 17.13
CA GLY A 23 -10.35 -12.68 17.89
C GLY A 23 -9.54 -11.69 17.05
N ILE A 24 -9.63 -11.80 15.72
CA ILE A 24 -8.96 -10.90 14.77
C ILE A 24 -9.74 -9.59 14.80
N ARG A 25 -9.26 -8.62 15.57
CA ARG A 25 -9.73 -7.24 15.42
C ARG A 25 -9.38 -6.81 14.01
N LYS A 26 -10.38 -6.32 13.26
CA LYS A 26 -10.14 -5.46 12.10
C LYS A 26 -9.31 -4.31 12.66
N SER A 27 -8.00 -4.39 12.52
CA SER A 27 -7.11 -3.29 12.84
C SER A 27 -7.71 -2.12 12.09
N ALA A 28 -8.18 -1.11 12.81
CA ALA A 28 -8.31 0.21 12.24
C ALA A 28 -6.89 0.54 11.81
N LEU A 29 -6.61 0.18 10.55
CA LEU A 29 -5.32 0.41 9.95
C LEU A 29 -5.04 1.89 10.16
N PRO A 30 -3.79 2.28 10.44
CA PRO A 30 -3.42 3.67 10.40
C PRO A 30 -3.99 4.20 9.09
N THR A 31 -4.88 5.18 9.17
CA THR A 31 -5.25 5.99 8.01
C THR A 31 -3.95 6.62 7.59
N ALA A 32 -3.20 5.88 6.77
CA ALA A 32 -1.91 6.28 6.30
C ALA A 32 -2.18 7.54 5.51
N ASN A 33 -1.82 8.69 6.09
CA ASN A 33 -2.17 9.99 5.56
C ASN A 33 -1.37 10.19 4.28
N THR A 34 -1.91 9.71 3.16
CA THR A 34 -1.33 9.86 1.83
C THR A 34 -1.24 11.32 1.40
N GLU A 35 -2.09 12.16 1.99
CA GLU A 35 -2.02 13.62 1.93
C GLU A 35 -0.64 14.16 2.38
N LEU A 36 0.09 13.44 3.24
CA LEU A 36 1.43 13.82 3.71
C LEU A 36 2.56 13.45 2.73
N LEU A 37 2.27 12.63 1.71
CA LEU A 37 3.25 12.29 0.69
C LEU A 37 3.31 13.40 -0.36
N THR A 38 4.52 13.80 -0.71
CA THR A 38 4.78 14.64 -1.88
C THR A 38 4.51 13.87 -3.18
N ALA A 39 4.37 14.58 -4.30
CA ALA A 39 4.19 13.95 -5.62
C ALA A 39 5.31 12.95 -5.93
N ARG A 40 6.56 13.32 -5.61
CA ARG A 40 7.72 12.46 -5.82
C ARG A 40 7.72 11.22 -4.92
N GLU A 41 7.27 11.35 -3.68
CA GLU A 41 7.14 10.20 -2.78
C GLU A 41 6.03 9.24 -3.24
N ARG A 42 4.94 9.74 -3.83
CA ARG A 42 3.92 8.89 -4.45
C ARG A 42 4.45 8.09 -5.64
N GLU A 43 5.26 8.70 -6.50
CA GLU A 43 5.95 8.00 -7.60
C GLU A 43 6.85 6.88 -7.08
N VAL A 44 7.66 7.16 -6.07
CA VAL A 44 8.52 6.14 -5.44
C VAL A 44 7.69 5.03 -4.80
N LEU A 45 6.62 5.38 -4.07
CA LEU A 45 5.73 4.41 -3.41
C LEU A 45 5.06 3.46 -4.43
N ARG A 46 4.64 3.98 -5.58
CA ARG A 46 4.10 3.17 -6.68
C ARG A 46 5.12 2.17 -7.21
N LEU A 47 6.35 2.61 -7.49
CA LEU A 47 7.41 1.69 -7.94
C LEU A 47 7.78 0.63 -6.88
N VAL A 48 7.69 0.99 -5.59
CA VAL A 48 7.85 0.03 -4.48
C VAL A 48 6.72 -1.00 -4.48
N ALA A 49 5.47 -0.58 -4.75
CA ALA A 49 4.32 -1.47 -4.86
C ALA A 49 4.43 -2.43 -6.06
N GLU A 50 5.05 -1.98 -7.16
CA GLU A 50 5.39 -2.81 -8.31
C GLU A 50 6.57 -3.77 -8.04
N GLY A 51 7.19 -3.73 -6.85
CA GLY A 51 8.27 -4.64 -6.46
C GLY A 51 9.67 -4.21 -6.89
N HIS A 52 9.86 -2.98 -7.38
CA HIS A 52 11.17 -2.52 -7.86
C HIS A 52 12.20 -2.37 -6.73
N SER A 53 13.45 -2.76 -6.98
CA SER A 53 14.57 -2.48 -6.08
C SER A 53 14.93 -0.99 -6.08
N ASN A 54 15.67 -0.51 -5.08
CA ASN A 54 16.12 0.89 -5.04
C ASN A 54 16.98 1.26 -6.26
N GLY A 55 17.72 0.30 -6.83
CA GLY A 55 18.46 0.49 -8.08
C GLY A 55 17.53 0.70 -9.28
N ARG A 56 16.49 -0.13 -9.43
CA ARG A 56 15.49 0.03 -10.50
C ARG A 56 14.65 1.30 -10.35
N ILE A 57 14.30 1.67 -9.11
CA ILE A 57 13.64 2.94 -8.82
C ILE A 57 14.55 4.09 -9.24
N ALA A 58 15.84 4.04 -8.89
CA ALA A 58 16.82 5.04 -9.27
C ALA A 58 16.95 5.19 -10.79
N GLU A 59 17.02 4.09 -11.53
CA GLU A 59 17.03 4.07 -12.99
C GLU A 59 15.78 4.75 -13.59
N ARG A 60 14.58 4.31 -13.18
CA ARG A 60 13.31 4.84 -13.71
C ARG A 60 13.09 6.31 -13.40
N LEU A 61 13.61 6.76 -12.26
CA LEU A 61 13.40 8.10 -11.75
C LEU A 61 14.59 9.04 -12.04
N PHE A 62 15.64 8.57 -12.73
CA PHE A 62 16.87 9.31 -13.04
C PHE A 62 17.56 9.93 -11.81
N ILE A 63 17.67 9.16 -10.73
CA ILE A 63 18.33 9.57 -9.48
C ILE A 63 19.37 8.52 -9.04
N SER A 64 20.14 8.81 -7.98
CA SER A 64 21.05 7.81 -7.42
C SER A 64 20.31 6.73 -6.60
N PRO A 65 20.82 5.49 -6.52
CA PRO A 65 20.29 4.45 -5.63
C PRO A 65 20.25 4.88 -4.16
N LYS A 66 21.20 5.71 -3.72
CA LYS A 66 21.20 6.28 -2.37
C LYS A 66 20.02 7.23 -2.16
N THR A 67 19.72 8.08 -3.14
CA THR A 67 18.57 8.99 -3.11
C THR A 67 17.26 8.21 -3.07
N ALA A 68 17.13 7.17 -3.91
CA ALA A 68 15.96 6.28 -3.87
C ALA A 68 15.77 5.63 -2.48
N SER A 69 16.86 5.15 -1.86
CA SER A 69 16.82 4.60 -0.50
C SER A 69 16.30 5.61 0.53
N VAL A 70 16.78 6.87 0.47
CA VAL A 70 16.30 7.95 1.37
C VAL A 70 14.81 8.22 1.17
N HIS A 71 14.32 8.25 -0.07
CA HIS A 71 12.89 8.39 -0.32
C HIS A 71 12.08 7.24 0.28
N VAL A 72 12.51 5.99 0.09
CA VAL A 72 11.83 4.81 0.66
C VAL A 72 11.79 4.88 2.18
N SER A 73 12.89 5.23 2.85
CA SER A 73 12.92 5.38 4.31
C SER A 73 11.97 6.48 4.81
N ARG A 74 11.92 7.63 4.13
CA ARG A 74 10.99 8.71 4.47
C ARG A 74 9.54 8.31 4.30
N ILE A 75 9.24 7.57 3.23
CA ILE A 75 7.90 7.04 2.97
C ILE A 75 7.49 6.06 4.08
N ILE A 76 8.36 5.12 4.44
CA ILE A 76 8.12 4.18 5.54
C ILE A 76 7.81 4.92 6.84
N ALA A 77 8.60 5.95 7.16
CA ALA A 77 8.36 6.79 8.34
C ALA A 77 7.04 7.56 8.27
N LYS A 78 6.72 8.19 7.13
CA LYS A 78 5.48 8.95 6.93
C LYS A 78 4.22 8.09 6.92
N LEU A 79 4.32 6.85 6.46
CA LEU A 79 3.22 5.88 6.48
C LEU A 79 3.12 5.14 7.81
N GLU A 80 4.04 5.38 8.75
CA GLU A 80 4.12 4.72 10.06
C GLU A 80 4.14 3.19 9.95
N VAL A 81 4.87 2.69 8.95
CA VAL A 81 5.09 1.25 8.72
C VAL A 81 6.52 0.86 9.04
N THR A 82 6.77 -0.44 9.19
CA THR A 82 8.04 -0.97 9.67
C THR A 82 9.00 -1.30 8.53
N ASN A 83 8.46 -1.63 7.35
CA ASN A 83 9.27 -2.11 6.24
C ASN A 83 8.65 -1.78 4.87
N ARG A 84 9.43 -2.01 3.82
CA ARG A 84 9.01 -1.75 2.43
C ARG A 84 7.83 -2.62 1.97
N VAL A 85 7.66 -3.81 2.54
CA VAL A 85 6.57 -4.73 2.18
C VAL A 85 5.26 -4.20 2.72
N GLU A 86 5.26 -3.71 3.97
CA GLU A 86 4.12 -3.00 4.56
C GLU A 86 3.81 -1.71 3.79
N ALA A 87 4.82 -0.96 3.37
CA ALA A 87 4.63 0.22 2.51
C ALA A 87 3.97 -0.15 1.16
N ALA A 88 4.43 -1.23 0.52
CA ALA A 88 3.80 -1.74 -0.71
C ALA A 88 2.34 -2.15 -0.47
N ALA A 89 2.06 -2.87 0.63
CA ALA A 89 0.69 -3.26 1.00
C ALA A 89 -0.21 -2.04 1.25
N VAL A 90 0.32 -0.98 1.85
CA VAL A 90 -0.38 0.31 1.97
C VAL A 90 -0.66 0.89 0.58
N ALA A 91 0.33 0.94 -0.31
CA ALA A 91 0.15 1.46 -1.67
C ALA A 91 -0.93 0.71 -2.48
N HIS A 92 -0.98 -0.62 -2.39
CA HIS A 92 -2.00 -1.44 -3.04
C HIS A 92 -3.41 -1.10 -2.54
N ARG A 93 -3.58 -0.93 -1.22
CA ARG A 93 -4.87 -0.57 -0.63
C ARG A 93 -5.35 0.83 -1.02
N LEU A 94 -4.41 1.71 -1.33
CA LEU A 94 -4.67 3.09 -1.75
C LEU A 94 -4.95 3.23 -3.25
N GLY A 95 -4.85 2.13 -4.02
CA GLY A 95 -5.11 2.16 -5.45
C GLY A 95 -3.97 2.77 -6.28
N TYR A 96 -2.74 2.86 -5.75
CA TYR A 96 -1.59 3.37 -6.52
C TYR A 96 -1.08 2.40 -7.61
N LEU A 97 -1.73 1.26 -7.77
CA LEU A 97 -1.62 0.44 -8.97
C LEU A 97 -2.74 0.82 -9.93
N ASP A 98 -2.47 1.79 -10.81
CA ASP A 98 -3.26 1.90 -12.03
C ASP A 98 -2.87 0.72 -12.93
N THR A 99 -3.87 -0.12 -13.25
CA THR A 99 -3.80 -1.10 -14.35
C THR A 99 -4.14 -0.39 -15.64
#